data_AF-A0AAZ3PD09-F1
#
_entry.id   AF-A0AAZ3PD09-F1
#
_cell.length_a   1.000
_cell.length_b   1.000
_cell.length_c   1.000
_cell.angle_alpha   90.00
_cell.angle_beta   90.00
_cell.angle_gamma   90.00
#
_symmetry.space_group_name_H-M   'P 1'
#
loop_
_entity.id
_entity.type
_entity.pdbx_description
1 polymer ?
#
loop_
_entity_poly.entity_id
_entity_poly.type
_entity_poly.pdbx_seq_one_letter_code
_entity_poly.pdbx_strand_id
1 'polypeptide(L)'
;MILRPIVVPFILHHHLMFHHDNAQPHVTRIFTQFLEVENVPVLPWPSYLPDSSPMEHVWDALDRRVRQTVPVPDNIWFLIHARTFF
;
A
#
# COMPACT_ATOMS: atom_id res chain seq x y z
N MET A 1 0.36 -2.95 16.16
CA MET A 1 0.24 -2.33 14.83
C MET A 1 1.59 -2.42 14.13
N ILE A 2 1.65 -3.01 12.93
CA ILE A 2 2.91 -3.35 12.24
C ILE A 2 3.73 -2.13 11.77
N LEU A 3 3.11 -0.94 11.74
CA LEU A 3 3.77 0.29 11.31
C LEU A 3 4.84 0.80 12.29
N ARG A 4 4.70 0.60 13.61
CA ARG A 4 5.63 1.14 14.62
C ARG A 4 7.09 0.70 14.47
N PRO A 5 7.42 -0.60 14.37
CA PRO A 5 8.82 -1.00 14.42
C PRO A 5 9.62 -0.65 13.16
N ILE A 6 8.96 -0.44 12.01
CA ILE A 6 9.65 -0.34 10.71
C ILE A 6 9.26 0.95 9.98
N VAL A 7 7.96 1.19 9.81
CA VAL A 7 7.46 2.25 8.92
C VAL A 7 7.60 3.63 9.55
N VAL A 8 7.28 3.78 10.84
CA VAL A 8 7.37 5.09 11.54
C VAL A 8 8.82 5.62 11.57
N PRO A 9 9.84 4.86 12.03
CA PRO A 9 11.22 5.36 12.05
C PRO A 9 11.72 5.73 10.65
N PHE A 10 11.36 4.95 9.63
CA PHE A 10 11.77 5.20 8.26
C PHE A 10 11.19 6.51 7.70
N ILE A 11 9.88 6.73 7.88
CA ILE A 11 9.22 7.96 7.41
C ILE A 11 9.83 9.18 8.09
N LEU A 12 10.01 9.13 9.41
CA LEU A 12 10.54 10.26 10.19
C LEU A 12 12.01 10.54 9.87
N HIS A 13 12.82 9.50 9.70
CA HIS A 13 14.25 9.64 9.36
C HIS A 13 14.46 10.23 7.96
N HIS A 14 13.61 9.86 6.99
CA HIS A 14 13.73 10.30 5.61
C HIS A 14 12.83 11.48 5.26
N HIS A 15 12.11 12.07 6.23
CA HIS A 15 11.19 13.18 6.03
C HIS A 15 10.16 12.93 4.90
N LEU A 16 9.63 11.71 4.84
CA LEU A 16 8.66 11.29 3.82
C LEU A 16 7.24 11.66 4.23
N MET A 17 6.32 11.71 3.27
CA MET A 17 4.88 11.80 3.52
C MET A 17 4.22 10.43 3.34
N PHE A 18 3.35 10.06 4.28
CA PHE A 18 2.60 8.82 4.22
C PHE A 18 1.35 8.99 3.37
N HIS A 19 1.15 8.11 2.39
CA HIS A 19 -0.07 8.05 1.60
C HIS A 19 -0.77 6.72 1.85
N HIS A 20 -2.08 6.77 2.10
CA HIS A 20 -2.93 5.59 2.22
C HIS A 20 -4.20 5.78 1.39
N ASP A 21 -4.82 4.68 0.98
CA ASP A 21 -6.16 4.70 0.43
C ASP A 21 -7.13 5.04 1.57
N ASN A 22 -8.07 5.96 1.35
CA ASN A 22 -9.07 6.33 2.35
C ASN A 22 -10.14 5.23 2.54
N ALA A 23 -9.76 3.95 2.42
CA ALA A 23 -10.66 2.82 2.64
C ALA A 23 -11.11 2.79 4.10
N GLN A 24 -12.34 2.36 4.33
CA GLN A 24 -13.00 2.41 5.64
C GLN A 24 -12.18 1.87 6.84
N PRO A 25 -11.34 0.81 6.71
CA PRO A 25 -10.46 0.36 7.80
C PRO A 25 -9.36 1.38 8.15
N HIS A 26 -8.88 2.13 7.18
CA HIS A 26 -7.79 3.12 7.28
C HIS A 26 -8.29 4.51 7.71
N VAL A 27 -9.60 4.78 7.61
CA VAL A 27 -10.21 5.99 8.18
C VAL A 27 -10.76 5.73 9.60
N THR A 28 -10.47 4.57 10.19
CA THR A 28 -10.86 4.30 11.56
C THR A 28 -10.18 5.29 12.51
N ARG A 29 -10.94 5.80 13.48
CA ARG A 29 -10.45 6.72 14.52
C ARG A 29 -9.16 6.26 15.20
N ILE A 30 -8.98 4.94 15.31
CA ILE A 30 -7.78 4.32 15.91
C ILE A 30 -6.55 4.54 15.02
N PHE A 31 -6.69 4.41 13.70
CA PHE A 31 -5.59 4.61 12.76
C PHE A 31 -5.19 6.08 12.63
N THR A 32 -6.18 6.98 12.55
CA THR A 32 -5.90 8.42 12.49
C THR A 32 -5.23 8.91 13.77
N GLN A 33 -5.74 8.51 14.95
CA GLN A 33 -5.13 8.84 16.24
C GLN A 33 -3.70 8.26 16.36
N PHE A 34 -3.46 7.08 15.82
CA PHE A 34 -2.12 6.51 15.79
C PHE A 34 -1.14 7.39 14.99
N LEU A 35 -1.52 7.81 13.78
CA LEU A 35 -0.65 8.63 12.93
C LEU A 35 -0.35 9.98 13.58
N GLU A 36 -1.35 10.57 14.26
CA GLU A 36 -1.18 11.79 15.06
C GLU A 36 -0.19 11.60 16.21
N VAL A 37 -0.35 10.54 17.02
CA VAL A 37 0.52 10.25 18.17
C VAL A 37 1.97 10.01 17.74
N GLU A 38 2.16 9.32 16.61
CA GLU A 38 3.48 9.00 16.07
C GLU A 38 4.06 10.15 15.20
N ASN A 39 3.35 11.28 15.09
CA ASN A 39 3.73 12.44 14.27
C ASN A 39 4.04 12.09 12.81
N VAL A 40 3.31 11.12 12.25
CA VAL A 40 3.50 10.70 10.86
C VAL A 40 2.79 11.71 9.95
N PRO A 41 3.52 12.46 9.10
CA PRO A 41 2.89 13.37 8.16
C PRO A 41 2.12 12.59 7.09
N VAL A 42 0.84 12.91 6.89
CA VAL A 42 -0.03 12.26 5.91
C VAL A 42 -0.22 13.18 4.72
N LEU A 43 -0.11 12.62 3.50
CA LEU A 43 -0.38 13.35 2.27
C LEU A 43 -1.88 13.66 2.17
N PRO A 44 -2.30 14.94 2.08
CA PRO A 44 -3.70 15.28 1.92
C PRO A 44 -4.17 14.91 0.50
N TRP A 45 -4.86 13.78 0.36
CA TRP A 45 -5.38 13.31 -0.92
C TRP A 45 -6.92 13.37 -0.95
N PRO A 46 -7.54 13.93 -2.01
CA PRO A 46 -8.99 13.96 -2.12
C PRO A 46 -9.53 12.54 -2.35
N SER A 47 -10.39 12.09 -1.42
CA SER A 47 -11.05 10.77 -1.45
C SER A 47 -11.91 10.49 -2.69
N TYR A 48 -12.06 11.47 -3.59
CA TYR A 48 -12.93 11.44 -4.76
C TYR A 48 -12.25 10.94 -6.05
N LEU A 49 -10.95 10.63 -6.01
CA LEU A 49 -10.25 10.01 -7.13
C LEU A 49 -9.88 8.55 -6.79
N PRO A 50 -10.86 7.62 -6.79
CA PRO A 50 -10.61 6.21 -6.51
C PRO A 50 -9.60 5.60 -7.49
N ASP A 51 -9.59 6.06 -8.74
CA ASP A 51 -8.71 5.54 -9.80
C ASP A 51 -7.31 6.19 -9.83
N SER A 52 -7.01 7.17 -8.97
CA SER A 52 -5.76 7.94 -9.08
C SER A 52 -4.72 7.63 -8.01
N SER A 53 -4.95 6.64 -7.15
CA SER A 53 -3.90 6.21 -6.23
C SER A 53 -2.78 5.53 -7.04
N PRO A 54 -1.51 5.95 -6.91
CA PRO A 54 -0.40 5.24 -7.54
C PRO A 54 -0.37 3.74 -7.25
N MET A 55 -0.94 3.32 -6.11
CA MET A 55 -1.07 1.90 -5.75
C MET A 55 -2.00 1.15 -6.70
N GLU A 56 -3.13 1.73 -7.10
CA GLU A 56 -4.05 1.10 -8.07
C GLU A 56 -3.38 0.86 -9.41
N HIS A 57 -2.55 1.81 -9.87
CA HIS A 57 -1.80 1.64 -11.12
C HIS A 57 -0.75 0.52 -11.01
N VAL A 58 -0.08 0.39 -9.86
CA VAL A 58 0.86 -0.71 -9.61
C VAL A 58 0.12 -2.06 -9.57
N TRP A 59 -1.06 -2.11 -8.95
CA TRP A 59 -1.90 -3.31 -8.91
C TRP A 59 -2.38 -3.73 -10.31
N ASP A 60 -2.83 -2.79 -11.15
CA ASP A 60 -3.22 -3.06 -12.54
C ASP A 60 -2.02 -3.58 -13.37
N ALA A 61 -0.85 -2.96 -13.24
CA ALA A 61 0.36 -3.43 -13.92
C ALA A 61 0.75 -4.85 -13.48
N LEU A 62 0.67 -5.14 -12.17
CA LEU A 62 0.95 -6.45 -11.61
C LEU A 62 -0.07 -7.49 -12.10
N ASP A 63 -1.37 -7.19 -12.07
CA ASP A 63 -2.45 -8.07 -12.51
C ASP A 63 -2.29 -8.44 -13.99
N ARG A 64 -1.98 -7.45 -14.84
CA ARG A 64 -1.67 -7.70 -16.26
C ARG A 64 -0.47 -8.62 -16.43
N ARG A 65 0.59 -8.42 -15.64
CA ARG A 65 1.78 -9.28 -15.68
C ARG A 65 1.44 -10.70 -15.27
N VAL A 66 0.65 -10.89 -14.21
CA VAL A 66 0.18 -12.19 -13.72
C VAL A 66 -0.63 -12.91 -14.80
N ARG A 67 -1.58 -12.22 -15.45
CA ARG A 67 -2.38 -12.83 -16.53
C ARG A 67 -1.57 -13.23 -17.76
N GLN A 68 -0.42 -12.60 -17.99
CA GLN A 68 0.49 -12.92 -19.09
C GLN A 68 1.43 -14.10 -18.77
N THR A 69 1.51 -14.57 -17.53
CA THR A 69 2.34 -15.71 -17.19
C THR A 69 1.74 -17.03 -17.68
N VAL A 70 2.60 -17.93 -18.16
CA VAL A 70 2.20 -19.23 -18.71
C VAL A 70 2.97 -20.34 -17.98
N PRO A 71 2.28 -21.27 -17.29
CA PRO A 71 0.83 -21.28 -17.06
C PRO A 71 0.37 -20.11 -16.17
N VAL A 72 -0.90 -19.72 -16.29
CA VAL A 72 -1.48 -18.72 -15.40
C VAL A 72 -1.52 -19.30 -13.99
N PRO A 73 -1.00 -18.59 -12.97
CA PRO A 73 -1.06 -19.00 -11.58
C PRO A 73 -2.49 -19.28 -11.16
N ASP A 74 -2.75 -20.46 -10.62
CA ASP A 74 -4.06 -20.86 -10.10
C ASP A 74 -4.11 -20.92 -8.56
N ASN A 75 -2.96 -20.70 -7.90
CA ASN A 75 -2.85 -20.74 -6.45
C ASN A 75 -1.77 -19.78 -5.92
N ILE A 76 -1.88 -19.44 -4.63
CA ILE A 76 -0.98 -18.50 -3.94
C ILE A 76 0.46 -18.99 -3.94
N TRP A 77 0.67 -20.31 -3.85
CA TRP A 77 2.02 -20.88 -3.84
C TRP A 77 2.75 -20.56 -5.14
N PHE A 78 2.08 -20.67 -6.29
CA PHE A 78 2.66 -20.31 -7.57
C PHE A 78 2.95 -18.81 -7.67
N LEU A 79 2.05 -17.95 -7.16
CA LEU A 79 2.29 -16.49 -7.14
C LEU A 79 3.52 -16.09 -6.33
N ILE A 80 3.74 -16.72 -5.17
CA ILE A 80 4.89 -16.41 -4.29
C ILE A 80 6.22 -16.89 -4.88
N HIS A 81 6.21 -18.00 -5.61
CA HIS A 81 7.43 -18.63 -6.14
C HIS A 81 7.71 -18.30 -7.61
N ALA A 82 6.77 -17.65 -8.30
CA ALA A 82 7.00 -17.06 -9.62
C ALA A 82 7.96 -15.87 -9.47
N ARG A 83 9.25 -16.20 -9.51
CA ARG A 83 10.43 -15.31 -9.42
C ARG A 83 10.51 -14.21 -10.50
N THR A 84 9.43 -13.96 -11.24
CA THR A 84 9.38 -13.16 -12.47
C THR A 84 8.50 -11.91 -12.34
N PHE A 85 7.94 -11.64 -11.15
CA PHE A 85 7.08 -10.49 -10.90
C PHE A 85 7.81 -9.25 -10.34
N PHE A 86 9.08 -9.38 -9.90
CA PHE A 86 9.94 -8.28 -9.42
C PHE A 86 11.40 -8.52 -9.76
#